data_AF-A0A6M2DZ41-F1
#
_entry.id   AF-A0A6M2DZ41-F1
#
_cell.length_a   1.000
_cell.length_b   1.000
_cell.length_c   1.000
_cell.angle_alpha   90.00
_cell.angle_beta   90.00
_cell.angle_gamma   90.00
#
_symmetry.space_group_name_H-M   'P 1'
#
loop_
_entity.id
_entity.type
_entity.pdbx_description
1 polymer ?
#
loop_
_entity_poly.entity_id
_entity_poly.type
_entity_poly.pdbx_seq_one_letter_code
_entity_poly.pdbx_strand_id
1 'polypeptide(L)'
;MMGKMVKNMIYFVVLLLVVLMSFGVCRQAILEPGNDASWNLVRDVFFQPYFMLYGEVFADQIDPPCRSKGSSINATNEDLDLPECETGHFITPLAMSVYLLVANILLINLLIAVFNNIFNEVNAVSHQVWMFQRFTVVMEFEQKPVLPPPLIILSHIYLLLKYLRRKVKGVRETYDNGLKLFLEKDDMERLYDFEEECVEGYFREQEFKLNQS
;
A
#
# COMPACT_ATOMS: atom_id res chain seq x y z
N MET A 1 -4.03 8.67 -0.24
CA MET A 1 -3.40 8.32 -1.53
C MET A 1 -2.68 7.00 -1.47
N MET A 2 -1.74 6.82 -0.54
CA MET A 2 -0.96 5.59 -0.37
C MET A 2 -1.83 4.32 -0.38
N GLY A 3 -2.97 4.31 0.31
CA GLY A 3 -3.89 3.16 0.30
C GLY A 3 -4.49 2.79 -1.07
N LYS A 4 -4.79 3.78 -1.94
CA LYS A 4 -5.27 3.49 -3.32
C LYS A 4 -4.15 2.87 -4.17
N MET A 5 -2.91 3.31 -3.97
CA MET A 5 -1.73 2.78 -4.66
C MET A 5 -1.45 1.35 -4.21
N VAL A 6 -1.45 1.09 -2.91
CA VAL A 6 -1.24 -0.25 -2.32
C VAL A 6 -2.29 -1.24 -2.82
N LYS A 7 -3.56 -0.84 -2.94
CA LYS A 7 -4.62 -1.70 -3.48
C LYS A 7 -4.35 -2.12 -4.93
N ASN A 8 -3.89 -1.20 -5.77
CA ASN A 8 -3.60 -1.51 -7.17
C ASN A 8 -2.28 -2.29 -7.33
N MET A 9 -1.35 -2.13 -6.39
CA MET A 9 -0.05 -2.80 -6.38
C MET A 9 -0.09 -4.24 -5.87
N ILE A 10 -1.13 -4.62 -5.11
CA ILE A 10 -1.20 -5.94 -4.49
C ILE A 10 -1.13 -7.08 -5.50
N TYR A 11 -1.70 -6.91 -6.70
CA TYR A 11 -1.65 -7.92 -7.77
C TYR A 11 -0.21 -8.25 -8.19
N PHE A 12 0.66 -7.24 -8.27
CA PHE A 12 2.05 -7.42 -8.67
C PHE A 12 2.90 -8.00 -7.53
N VAL A 13 2.61 -7.62 -6.29
CA VAL A 13 3.22 -8.26 -5.12
C VAL A 13 2.85 -9.73 -5.05
N VAL A 14 1.59 -10.09 -5.31
CA VAL A 14 1.15 -11.49 -5.38
C VAL A 14 1.87 -12.26 -6.48
N LEU A 15 2.06 -11.65 -7.67
CA LEU A 15 2.82 -12.28 -8.76
C LEU A 15 4.27 -12.59 -8.35
N LEU A 16 4.94 -11.67 -7.65
CA LEU A 16 6.27 -11.90 -7.10
C LEU A 16 6.28 -13.06 -6.09
N LEU A 17 5.28 -13.10 -5.18
CA LEU A 17 5.16 -14.16 -4.19
C LEU A 17 4.95 -15.55 -4.83
N VAL A 18 4.19 -15.64 -5.91
CA VAL A 18 3.95 -16.91 -6.63
C VAL A 18 5.26 -17.47 -7.20
N VAL A 19 6.07 -16.62 -7.85
CA VAL A 19 7.36 -17.05 -8.40
C VAL A 19 8.33 -17.44 -7.29
N LEU A 20 8.37 -16.66 -6.21
CA LEU A 20 9.20 -16.92 -5.04
C LEU A 20 8.86 -18.26 -4.38
N MET A 21 7.58 -18.52 -4.11
CA MET A 21 7.14 -19.77 -3.51
C MET A 21 7.41 -20.98 -4.42
N SER A 22 7.20 -20.83 -5.74
CA SER A 22 7.48 -21.90 -6.71
C SER A 22 8.95 -22.34 -6.64
N PHE A 23 9.88 -21.39 -6.68
CA PHE A 23 11.31 -21.69 -6.55
C PHE A 23 11.66 -22.26 -5.17
N GLY A 24 11.16 -21.65 -4.09
CA GLY A 24 11.44 -22.09 -2.72
C GLY A 24 11.00 -23.52 -2.44
N VAL A 25 9.81 -23.90 -2.89
CA VAL A 25 9.30 -25.27 -2.75
C VAL A 25 10.11 -26.25 -3.60
N CYS A 26 10.44 -25.90 -4.85
CA CYS A 26 11.29 -26.74 -5.70
C CYS A 26 12.67 -26.98 -5.09
N ARG A 27 13.32 -25.93 -4.57
CA ARG A 27 14.63 -26.04 -3.91
C ARG A 27 14.57 -26.96 -2.69
N GLN A 28 13.60 -26.71 -1.80
CA GLN A 28 13.48 -27.48 -0.56
C GLN A 28 13.16 -28.95 -0.83
N ALA A 29 12.32 -29.23 -1.83
CA ALA A 29 11.95 -30.60 -2.21
C ALA A 29 13.13 -31.42 -2.78
N ILE A 30 14.11 -30.77 -3.41
CA ILE A 30 15.29 -31.44 -3.98
C ILE A 30 16.38 -31.65 -2.91
N LEU A 31 16.63 -30.65 -2.05
CA LEU A 31 17.72 -30.69 -1.08
C LEU A 31 17.41 -31.54 0.16
N GLU A 32 16.18 -31.47 0.68
CA GLU A 32 15.80 -32.12 1.94
C GLU A 32 14.44 -32.83 1.79
N PRO A 33 14.41 -34.02 1.15
CA PRO A 33 13.18 -34.77 1.00
C PRO A 33 12.65 -35.27 2.35
N GLY A 34 11.34 -35.13 2.57
CA GLY A 34 10.66 -35.71 3.74
C GLY A 34 10.80 -34.92 5.05
N ASN A 35 11.13 -33.62 4.99
CA ASN A 35 11.17 -32.77 6.17
C ASN A 35 9.75 -32.50 6.73
N ASP A 36 9.60 -32.54 8.05
CA ASP A 36 8.34 -32.29 8.73
C ASP A 36 7.95 -30.81 8.72
N ALA A 37 6.65 -30.53 8.83
CA ALA A 37 6.13 -29.17 8.93
C ALA A 37 6.68 -28.45 10.17
N SER A 38 7.66 -27.56 9.97
CA SER A 38 8.33 -26.80 11.02
C SER A 38 8.50 -25.33 10.62
N TRP A 39 8.78 -24.46 11.60
CA TRP A 39 9.08 -23.04 11.33
C TRP A 39 10.35 -22.85 10.51
N ASN A 40 11.28 -23.81 10.59
CA ASN A 40 12.48 -23.82 9.77
C ASN A 40 12.13 -24.04 8.29
N LEU A 41 11.20 -24.95 8.00
CA LEU A 41 10.70 -25.18 6.65
C LEU A 41 10.14 -23.89 6.02
N VAL A 42 9.40 -23.08 6.79
CA VAL A 42 8.89 -21.78 6.31
C VAL A 42 10.02 -20.82 6.00
N ARG A 43 11.07 -20.79 6.84
CA ARG A 43 12.27 -19.98 6.59
C ARG A 43 12.95 -20.38 5.28
N ASP A 44 13.15 -21.66 5.06
CA ASP A 44 13.96 -22.18 3.96
C ASP A 44 13.19 -22.12 2.61
N VAL A 45 11.86 -22.25 2.66
CA VAL A 45 10.97 -22.12 1.48
C VAL A 45 10.67 -20.66 1.14
N PHE A 46 10.44 -19.79 2.12
CA PHE A 46 9.95 -18.43 1.86
C PHE A 46 11.02 -17.35 2.09
N PHE A 47 11.59 -17.31 3.29
CA PHE A 47 12.46 -16.21 3.68
C PHE A 47 13.82 -16.26 2.98
N GLN A 48 14.36 -17.45 2.74
CA GLN A 48 15.67 -17.57 2.10
C GLN A 48 15.65 -17.12 0.63
N PRO A 49 14.72 -17.58 -0.24
CA PRO A 49 14.55 -17.02 -1.58
C PRO A 49 14.21 -15.53 -1.58
N TYR A 50 13.47 -15.05 -0.57
CA TYR A 50 13.18 -13.62 -0.44
C TYR A 50 14.45 -12.78 -0.25
N PHE A 51 15.35 -13.16 0.65
CA PHE A 51 16.60 -12.43 0.85
C PHE A 51 17.54 -12.51 -0.35
N MET A 52 17.48 -13.61 -1.12
CA MET A 52 18.22 -13.74 -2.38
C MET A 52 17.84 -12.68 -3.42
N LEU A 53 16.61 -12.14 -3.39
CA LEU A 53 16.20 -11.01 -4.24
C LEU A 53 16.97 -9.72 -3.91
N TYR A 54 17.42 -9.57 -2.68
CA TYR A 54 18.17 -8.40 -2.22
C TYR A 54 19.70 -8.58 -2.31
N GLY A 55 20.17 -9.71 -2.85
CA GLY A 55 21.58 -9.98 -3.08
C GLY A 55 22.25 -10.89 -2.06
N GLU A 56 21.53 -11.40 -1.06
CA GLU A 56 22.05 -12.40 -0.13
C GLU A 56 22.05 -13.78 -0.79
N VAL A 57 23.20 -14.16 -1.35
CA VAL A 57 23.38 -15.46 -2.00
C VAL A 57 23.95 -16.42 -0.97
N PHE A 58 23.11 -17.29 -0.42
CA PHE A 58 23.48 -18.34 0.55
C PHE A 58 24.32 -19.46 -0.12
N ALA A 59 25.52 -19.12 -0.60
CA ALA A 59 26.39 -19.96 -1.42
C ALA A 59 26.62 -21.36 -0.81
N ASP A 60 26.87 -21.40 0.50
CA ASP A 60 27.14 -22.64 1.25
C ASP A 60 25.94 -23.62 1.28
N GLN A 61 24.73 -23.14 0.96
CA GLN A 61 23.49 -23.92 0.99
C GLN A 61 22.90 -24.16 -0.42
N ILE A 62 23.62 -23.76 -1.47
CA ILE A 62 23.23 -24.02 -2.87
C ILE A 62 23.65 -25.43 -3.28
N ASP A 63 24.89 -25.78 -2.94
CA ASP A 63 25.57 -27.02 -3.30
C ASP A 63 26.31 -27.53 -2.04
N PRO A 64 25.57 -27.93 -0.99
CA PRO A 64 26.20 -28.45 0.22
C PRO A 64 27.05 -29.68 -0.13
N PRO A 65 28.25 -29.84 0.47
CA PRO A 65 29.09 -30.99 0.20
C PRO A 65 28.34 -32.27 0.59
N CYS A 66 28.25 -33.22 -0.34
CA CYS A 66 27.55 -34.47 -0.13
C CYS A 66 28.35 -35.64 -0.73
N ARG A 67 28.17 -36.84 -0.16
CA ARG A 67 28.86 -38.06 -0.62
C ARG A 67 28.10 -38.71 -1.76
N SER A 68 28.77 -38.95 -2.88
CA SER A 68 28.18 -39.67 -4.02
C SER A 68 27.86 -41.13 -3.66
N LYS A 69 26.64 -41.59 -3.96
CA LYS A 69 26.19 -42.97 -3.71
C LYS A 69 27.10 -43.96 -4.47
N GLY A 70 27.88 -44.75 -3.72
CA GLY A 70 28.80 -45.77 -4.26
C GLY A 70 30.29 -45.43 -4.21
N SER A 71 30.69 -44.25 -3.72
CA SER A 71 32.10 -43.87 -3.57
C SER A 71 32.68 -44.24 -2.20
N SER A 72 32.60 -45.51 -1.80
CA SER A 72 33.13 -46.00 -0.52
C SER A 72 34.58 -46.51 -0.58
N ILE A 73 35.17 -46.60 -1.78
CA ILE A 73 36.46 -47.28 -2.00
C ILE A 73 37.65 -46.34 -1.78
N ASN A 74 37.47 -45.02 -1.93
CA ASN A 74 38.51 -43.99 -1.78
C ASN A 74 38.03 -42.76 -0.97
N ALA A 75 37.19 -42.96 0.05
CA ALA A 75 36.68 -41.87 0.90
C ALA A 75 37.68 -41.57 2.03
N THR A 76 37.99 -40.30 2.27
CA THR A 76 38.74 -39.88 3.46
C THR A 76 37.83 -39.91 4.70
N ASN A 77 38.41 -39.88 5.91
CA ASN A 77 37.60 -39.90 7.15
C ASN A 77 36.60 -38.73 7.23
N GLU A 78 36.91 -37.58 6.60
CA GLU A 78 36.02 -36.42 6.52
C GLU A 78 34.83 -36.64 5.56
N ASP A 79 35.01 -37.44 4.50
CA ASP A 79 33.95 -37.74 3.52
C ASP A 79 32.90 -38.75 4.05
N LEU A 80 33.26 -39.50 5.09
CA LEU A 80 32.39 -40.50 5.72
C LEU A 80 31.30 -39.86 6.60
N ASP A 81 31.55 -38.67 7.14
CA ASP A 81 30.61 -37.90 7.98
C ASP A 81 29.60 -37.07 7.18
N LEU A 82 29.77 -36.97 5.85
CA LEU A 82 28.88 -36.21 4.96
C LEU A 82 27.61 -37.01 4.59
N PRO A 83 26.44 -36.35 4.50
CA PRO A 83 25.21 -36.98 4.05
C PRO A 83 25.32 -37.43 2.58
N GLU A 84 24.56 -38.46 2.20
CA GLU A 84 24.51 -38.93 0.82
C GLU A 84 23.83 -37.92 -0.10
N CYS A 85 24.40 -37.68 -1.28
CA CYS A 85 23.79 -36.79 -2.26
C CYS A 85 22.44 -37.35 -2.71
N GLU A 86 21.42 -36.49 -2.70
CA GLU A 86 20.13 -36.81 -3.29
C GLU A 86 20.16 -36.71 -4.82
N THR A 87 19.28 -37.49 -5.45
CA THR A 87 19.19 -37.59 -6.90
C THR A 87 18.74 -36.25 -7.48
N GLY A 88 19.56 -35.62 -8.32
CA GLY A 88 19.23 -34.32 -8.93
C GLY A 88 19.91 -33.10 -8.27
N HIS A 89 20.93 -33.30 -7.44
CA HIS A 89 21.70 -32.23 -6.80
C HIS A 89 22.11 -31.08 -7.75
N PHE A 90 22.54 -31.41 -8.98
CA PHE A 90 22.96 -30.41 -9.99
C PHE A 90 21.83 -29.48 -10.49
N ILE A 91 20.57 -29.89 -10.29
CA ILE A 91 19.40 -29.11 -10.75
C ILE A 91 19.25 -27.86 -9.87
N THR A 92 19.57 -27.96 -8.58
CA THR A 92 19.45 -26.86 -7.61
C THR A 92 20.29 -25.63 -7.99
N PRO A 93 21.62 -25.72 -8.24
CA PRO A 93 22.43 -24.57 -8.66
C PRO A 93 22.01 -24.02 -10.03
N LEU A 94 21.58 -24.87 -10.96
CA LEU A 94 21.04 -24.44 -12.25
C LEU A 94 19.74 -23.64 -12.08
N ALA A 95 18.79 -24.18 -11.32
CA ALA A 95 17.51 -23.54 -11.03
C ALA A 95 17.69 -22.22 -10.28
N MET A 96 18.65 -22.14 -9.36
CA MET A 96 18.98 -20.91 -8.63
C MET A 96 19.54 -19.83 -9.54
N SER A 97 20.41 -20.20 -10.48
CA SER A 97 20.96 -19.26 -11.47
C SER A 97 19.86 -18.67 -12.36
N VAL A 98 18.95 -19.52 -12.85
CA VAL A 98 17.78 -19.10 -13.64
C VAL A 98 16.85 -18.24 -12.80
N TYR A 99 16.59 -18.63 -11.55
CA TYR A 99 15.76 -17.86 -10.61
C TYR A 99 16.31 -16.46 -10.39
N LEU A 100 17.59 -16.31 -10.06
CA LEU A 100 18.21 -15.00 -9.84
C LEU A 100 18.15 -14.12 -11.10
N LEU A 101 18.36 -14.70 -12.28
CA LEU A 101 18.23 -13.97 -13.54
C LEU A 101 16.80 -13.48 -13.76
N VAL A 102 15.80 -14.37 -13.65
CA VAL A 102 14.40 -14.00 -13.87
C VAL A 102 13.91 -13.04 -12.80
N ALA A 103 14.18 -13.31 -11.54
CA ALA A 103 13.64 -12.51 -10.45
C ALA A 103 14.30 -11.12 -10.37
N ASN A 104 15.63 -11.04 -10.42
CA ASN A 104 16.34 -9.77 -10.23
C ASN A 104 16.36 -8.92 -11.50
N ILE A 105 16.51 -9.52 -12.68
CA ILE A 105 16.60 -8.75 -13.93
C ILE A 105 15.23 -8.48 -14.54
N LEU A 106 14.29 -9.44 -14.47
CA LEU A 106 12.96 -9.29 -15.08
C LEU A 106 11.94 -8.80 -14.05
N LEU A 107 11.68 -9.58 -13.00
CA LEU A 107 10.52 -9.33 -12.11
C LEU A 107 10.64 -8.06 -11.29
N ILE A 108 11.80 -7.80 -10.67
CA ILE A 108 11.99 -6.56 -9.89
C ILE A 108 11.89 -5.33 -10.78
N ASN A 109 12.54 -5.34 -11.95
CA ASN A 109 12.50 -4.20 -12.88
C ASN A 109 11.09 -3.96 -13.44
N LEU A 110 10.35 -5.02 -13.74
CA LEU A 110 8.95 -4.92 -14.15
C LEU A 110 8.07 -4.37 -13.01
N LEU A 111 8.28 -4.84 -11.77
CA LEU A 111 7.56 -4.34 -10.59
C LEU A 111 7.80 -2.83 -10.39
N ILE A 112 9.04 -2.37 -10.51
CA ILE A 112 9.39 -0.95 -10.41
C ILE A 112 8.73 -0.15 -11.53
N ALA A 113 8.77 -0.64 -12.77
CA ALA A 113 8.17 0.04 -13.92
C ALA A 113 6.65 0.23 -13.74
N VAL A 114 5.96 -0.82 -13.29
CA VAL A 114 4.53 -0.77 -12.99
C VAL A 114 4.25 0.14 -11.79
N PHE A 115 5.07 0.09 -10.74
CA PHE A 115 4.96 0.99 -9.59
C PHE A 115 4.99 2.44 -10.03
N ASN A 116 5.95 2.80 -10.89
CA ASN A 116 6.07 4.14 -11.44
C ASN A 116 4.86 4.53 -12.30
N ASN A 117 4.32 3.61 -13.11
CA ASN A 117 3.14 3.89 -13.92
C ASN A 117 1.90 4.17 -13.05
N ILE A 118 1.59 3.29 -12.09
CA ILE A 118 0.49 3.48 -11.14
C ILE A 118 0.72 4.74 -10.29
N PHE A 119 1.97 5.02 -9.95
CA PHE A 119 2.32 6.24 -9.23
C PHE A 119 1.93 7.48 -10.00
N ASN A 120 2.29 7.57 -11.27
CA ASN A 120 1.96 8.71 -12.10
C ASN A 120 0.44 8.88 -12.27
N GLU A 121 -0.30 7.80 -12.50
CA GLU A 121 -1.76 7.83 -12.62
C GLU A 121 -2.43 8.32 -11.33
N VAL A 122 -2.07 7.77 -10.18
CA VAL A 122 -2.66 8.18 -8.89
C VAL A 122 -2.21 9.58 -8.50
N ASN A 123 -0.96 9.96 -8.82
CA ASN A 123 -0.45 11.29 -8.55
C ASN A 123 -1.17 12.36 -9.37
N ALA A 124 -1.61 12.06 -10.59
CA ALA A 124 -2.37 13.00 -11.43
C ALA A 124 -3.68 13.45 -10.78
N VAL A 125 -4.36 12.57 -10.03
CA VAL A 125 -5.63 12.86 -9.34
C VAL A 125 -5.43 13.21 -7.86
N SER A 126 -4.19 13.05 -7.36
CA SER A 126 -3.85 13.19 -5.96
C SER A 126 -4.24 14.57 -5.40
N HIS A 127 -3.86 15.64 -6.09
CA HIS A 127 -4.07 17.00 -5.62
C HIS A 127 -5.56 17.32 -5.42
N GLN A 128 -6.41 16.89 -6.35
CA GLN A 128 -7.86 17.08 -6.24
C GLN A 128 -8.45 16.32 -5.03
N VAL A 129 -8.04 15.06 -4.84
CA VAL A 129 -8.47 14.26 -3.68
C VAL A 129 -7.98 14.90 -2.38
N TRP A 130 -6.76 15.42 -2.35
CA TRP A 130 -6.23 16.12 -1.18
C TRP A 130 -7.04 17.36 -0.85
N MET A 131 -7.39 18.18 -1.85
CA MET A 131 -8.23 19.37 -1.64
C MET A 131 -9.60 19.01 -1.07
N PHE A 132 -10.23 17.95 -1.58
CA PHE A 132 -11.51 17.45 -1.06
C PHE A 132 -11.39 16.93 0.39
N GLN A 133 -10.33 16.16 0.67
CA GLN A 133 -10.05 15.68 2.02
C GLN A 133 -9.76 16.83 2.98
N ARG A 134 -9.03 17.86 2.52
CA ARG A 134 -8.73 19.06 3.29
C ARG A 134 -10.01 19.78 3.69
N PHE A 135 -10.95 19.96 2.77
CA PHE A 135 -12.25 20.55 3.09
C PHE A 135 -12.97 19.76 4.20
N THR A 136 -13.01 18.42 4.08
CA THR A 136 -13.65 17.56 5.08
C THR A 136 -13.01 17.72 6.46
N VAL A 137 -11.68 17.73 6.53
CA VAL A 137 -10.93 17.91 7.77
C VAL A 137 -11.20 19.29 8.38
N VAL A 138 -11.16 20.35 7.57
CA VAL A 138 -11.45 21.71 8.05
C VAL A 138 -12.86 21.82 8.62
N MET A 139 -13.86 21.27 7.92
CA MET A 139 -15.24 21.23 8.40
C MET A 139 -15.39 20.44 9.71
N GLU A 140 -14.65 19.33 9.86
CA GLU A 140 -14.65 18.53 11.09
C GLU A 140 -14.05 19.30 12.27
N PHE A 141 -12.96 20.05 12.05
CA PHE A 141 -12.32 20.85 13.09
C PHE A 141 -13.17 22.05 13.53
N GLU A 142 -13.86 22.71 12.59
CA GLU A 142 -14.74 23.84 12.92
C GLU A 142 -15.91 23.42 13.83
N GLN A 143 -16.43 22.20 13.63
CA GLN A 143 -17.52 21.67 14.45
C GLN A 143 -17.07 21.17 15.83
N LYS A 144 -15.77 21.01 16.08
CA LYS A 144 -15.25 20.51 17.37
C LYS A 144 -15.23 21.62 18.43
N PRO A 145 -15.43 21.27 19.72
CA PRO A 145 -15.29 22.22 20.81
C PRO A 145 -13.84 22.69 20.95
N VAL A 146 -13.67 23.92 21.46
CA VAL A 146 -12.37 24.63 21.55
C VAL A 146 -11.35 23.95 22.47
N LEU A 147 -11.81 23.13 23.42
CA LEU A 147 -10.96 22.54 24.46
C LEU A 147 -10.23 21.28 23.96
N PRO A 148 -8.95 21.08 24.32
CA PRO A 148 -8.18 19.90 23.93
C PRO A 148 -8.74 18.61 24.56
N PRO A 149 -8.35 17.42 24.04
CA PRO A 149 -8.92 16.12 24.43
C PRO A 149 -9.06 15.87 25.95
N PRO A 150 -8.10 16.18 26.84
CA PRO A 150 -8.28 15.93 28.28
C PRO A 150 -9.37 16.82 28.93
N LEU A 151 -9.63 18.01 28.39
CA LEU A 151 -10.59 18.98 28.94
C LEU A 151 -11.92 19.00 28.16
N ILE A 152 -12.06 18.19 27.12
CA ILE A 152 -13.23 18.17 26.23
C ILE A 152 -14.52 17.81 26.97
N ILE A 153 -14.42 17.01 28.04
CA ILE A 153 -15.56 16.59 28.86
C ILE A 153 -16.27 17.81 29.46
N LEU A 154 -15.52 18.82 29.91
CA LEU A 154 -16.10 20.06 30.46
C LEU A 154 -16.90 20.82 29.40
N SER A 155 -16.41 20.85 28.14
CA SER A 155 -17.14 21.47 27.01
C SER A 155 -18.47 20.78 26.74
N HIS A 156 -18.49 19.44 26.79
CA HIS A 156 -19.70 18.65 26.56
C HIS A 156 -20.70 18.78 27.72
N ILE A 157 -20.22 18.85 28.98
CA ILE A 157 -21.07 19.14 30.15
C ILE A 157 -21.72 20.53 30.02
N TYR A 158 -20.97 21.55 29.61
CA TYR A 158 -21.51 22.89 29.38
C TYR A 158 -22.56 22.92 28.27
N LEU A 159 -22.30 22.27 27.13
CA LEU A 159 -23.25 22.14 26.02
C LEU A 159 -24.53 21.41 26.46
N LEU A 160 -24.41 20.35 27.26
CA LEU A 160 -25.53 19.61 27.81
C LEU A 160 -26.38 20.47 28.77
N LEU A 161 -25.75 21.20 29.67
CA LEU A 161 -26.45 22.13 30.58
C LEU A 161 -27.16 23.26 29.81
N LYS A 162 -26.51 23.82 28.79
CA LYS A 162 -27.10 24.83 27.90
C LYS A 162 -28.32 24.27 27.16
N TYR A 163 -28.21 23.05 26.64
CA TYR A 163 -29.31 22.34 25.98
C TYR A 163 -30.50 22.13 26.92
N LEU A 164 -30.27 21.62 28.15
CA LEU A 164 -31.32 21.40 29.14
C LEU A 164 -32.04 22.71 29.52
N ARG A 165 -31.29 23.79 29.78
CA ARG A 165 -31.88 25.11 30.09
C ARG A 165 -32.73 25.65 28.95
N ARG A 166 -32.31 25.46 27.70
CA ARG A 166 -33.04 25.95 26.52
C ARG A 166 -34.27 25.09 26.21
N LYS A 167 -34.19 23.76 26.42
CA LYS A 167 -35.33 22.85 26.28
C LYS A 167 -36.47 23.21 27.24
N VAL A 168 -36.14 23.60 28.48
CA VAL A 168 -37.11 24.12 29.46
C VAL A 168 -37.74 25.44 29.00
N LYS A 169 -37.00 26.28 28.27
CA LYS A 169 -37.52 27.54 27.69
C LYS A 169 -38.33 27.36 26.41
N GLY A 170 -38.49 26.12 25.90
CA GLY A 170 -39.30 25.83 24.71
C GLY A 170 -38.76 26.39 23.39
N VAL A 171 -37.52 26.88 23.35
CA VAL A 171 -36.91 27.44 22.13
C VAL A 171 -36.42 26.28 21.25
N ARG A 172 -37.03 26.11 20.08
CA ARG A 172 -36.49 25.24 19.01
C ARG A 172 -35.30 25.96 18.38
N GLU A 173 -34.14 25.33 18.38
CA GLU A 173 -33.01 25.80 17.57
C GLU A 173 -32.56 24.72 16.58
N THR A 174 -32.29 25.18 15.36
CA THR A 174 -31.39 24.58 14.39
C THR A 174 -29.97 24.96 14.81
N TYR A 175 -29.26 24.07 15.49
CA TYR A 175 -27.83 24.25 15.76
C TYR A 175 -27.08 24.05 14.45
N ASP A 176 -26.73 25.15 13.78
CA ASP A 176 -25.95 25.13 12.55
C ASP A 176 -24.60 25.78 12.84
N ASN A 177 -23.71 25.03 13.52
CA ASN A 177 -22.31 25.45 13.76
C ASN A 177 -21.45 25.33 12.48
N GLY A 178 -22.08 25.36 11.30
CA GLY A 178 -21.36 25.35 10.03
C GLY A 178 -20.84 26.74 9.70
N LEU A 179 -19.87 26.80 8.78
CA LEU A 179 -19.43 28.03 8.14
C LEU A 179 -20.54 28.55 7.22
N LYS A 180 -21.57 29.17 7.80
CA LYS A 180 -22.68 29.81 7.06
C LYS A 180 -22.73 31.28 7.42
N LEU A 181 -22.66 32.13 6.40
CA LEU A 181 -22.91 33.55 6.53
C LEU A 181 -24.39 33.81 6.23
N PHE A 182 -25.09 34.45 7.15
CA PHE A 182 -26.46 34.90 6.94
C PHE A 182 -26.40 36.34 6.41
N LEU A 183 -26.82 36.54 5.16
CA LEU A 183 -26.87 37.85 4.51
C LEU A 183 -28.26 38.48 4.68
N GLU A 184 -28.31 39.81 4.67
CA GLU A 184 -29.55 40.57 4.52
C GLU A 184 -30.09 40.42 3.09
N LYS A 185 -31.39 40.70 2.89
CA LYS A 185 -32.06 40.53 1.59
C LYS A 185 -31.42 41.38 0.50
N ASP A 186 -31.09 42.64 0.81
CA ASP A 186 -30.51 43.58 -0.15
C ASP A 186 -29.10 43.13 -0.59
N ASP A 187 -28.28 42.59 0.32
CA ASP A 187 -26.96 42.08 -0.02
C ASP A 187 -27.02 40.74 -0.77
N MET A 188 -28.04 39.93 -0.50
CA MET A 188 -28.30 38.69 -1.24
C MET A 188 -28.72 38.99 -2.69
N GLU A 189 -29.56 40.00 -2.91
CA GLU A 189 -29.95 40.46 -4.26
C GLU A 189 -28.72 40.94 -5.04
N ARG A 190 -27.88 41.80 -4.43
CA ARG A 190 -26.61 42.24 -5.04
C ARG A 190 -25.67 41.10 -5.39
N LEU A 191 -25.62 40.06 -4.56
CA LEU A 191 -24.78 38.88 -4.81
C LEU A 191 -25.29 38.08 -6.01
N TYR A 192 -26.61 37.94 -6.15
CA TYR A 192 -27.20 37.26 -7.30
C TYR A 192 -27.00 38.03 -8.60
N ASP A 193 -27.20 39.36 -8.58
CA ASP A 193 -26.94 40.21 -9.75
C ASP A 193 -25.47 40.06 -10.23
N PHE A 194 -24.53 40.03 -9.28
CA PHE A 194 -23.11 39.82 -9.57
C PHE A 194 -22.81 38.42 -10.13
N GLU A 195 -23.42 37.38 -9.57
CA GLU A 195 -23.26 36.01 -10.05
C GLU A 195 -23.78 35.86 -11.48
N GLU A 196 -24.96 36.43 -11.77
CA GLU A 196 -25.56 36.43 -13.11
C GLU A 196 -24.65 37.11 -14.14
N GLU A 197 -24.14 38.31 -13.85
CA GLU A 197 -23.21 39.02 -14.76
C GLU A 197 -21.93 38.20 -15.02
N CYS A 198 -21.38 37.54 -13.99
CA CYS A 198 -20.22 36.67 -14.15
C CYS A 198 -20.51 35.45 -15.02
N VAL A 199 -21.68 34.81 -14.84
CA VAL A 199 -22.11 33.64 -15.61
C VAL A 199 -22.33 34.01 -17.08
N GLU A 200 -23.02 35.12 -17.34
CA GLU A 200 -23.22 35.63 -18.70
C GLU A 200 -21.88 35.94 -19.39
N GLY A 201 -20.96 36.60 -18.67
CA GLY A 201 -19.62 36.90 -19.16
C GLY A 201 -18.84 35.63 -19.54
N TYR A 202 -18.92 34.59 -18.71
CA TYR A 202 -18.28 33.29 -18.96
C TYR A 202 -18.85 32.60 -20.22
N PHE A 203 -20.18 32.55 -20.37
CA PHE A 203 -20.79 31.93 -21.55
C PHE A 203 -20.43 32.66 -22.84
N ARG A 204 -20.40 34.00 -22.82
CA ARG A 204 -19.99 34.79 -23.99
C ARG A 204 -18.53 34.50 -24.39
N GLU A 205 -17.63 34.36 -23.43
CA GLU A 205 -16.24 34.00 -23.69
C GLU A 205 -16.13 32.57 -24.27
N GLN A 206 -16.95 31.64 -23.78
CA GLN A 206 -16.99 30.27 -24.27
C GLN A 206 -17.48 30.19 -25.72
N GLU A 207 -18.54 30.91 -26.06
CA GLU A 207 -19.04 31.02 -27.44
C GLU A 207 -18.01 31.64 -28.37
N PHE A 208 -17.31 32.69 -27.91
CA PHE A 208 -16.25 33.31 -28.70
C PHE A 208 -15.11 32.34 -29.01
N LYS A 209 -14.69 31.52 -28.03
CA LYS A 209 -13.67 30.48 -28.23
C LYS A 209 -14.14 29.39 -29.21
N LEU A 210 -15.41 28.99 -29.12
CA LEU A 210 -16.03 28.03 -30.04
C LEU A 210 -16.10 28.54 -31.48
N ASN A 211 -16.38 29.83 -31.66
CA ASN A 211 -16.43 30.46 -32.99
C ASN A 211 -15.04 30.72 -33.60
N GLN A 212 -13.98 30.70 -32.79
CA GLN A 212 -12.59 30.85 -33.24
C GLN A 212 -11.86 29.52 -33.53
N SER A 213 -12.36 28.39 -33.02
CA SER A 213 -11.83 27.04 -33.28
C SER A 213 -12.41 26.42 -34.54
#